data_AF-A0A4Z0LDW6-F1
#
_entry.id   AF-A0A4Z0LDW6-F1
#
_cell.length_a   1.000
_cell.length_b   1.000
_cell.length_c   1.000
_cell.angle_alpha   90.00
_cell.angle_beta   90.00
_cell.angle_gamma   90.00
#
_symmetry.space_group_name_H-M   'P 1'
#
loop_
_entity.id
_entity.type
_entity.pdbx_description
1 polymer ?
#
loop_
_entity_poly.entity_id
_entity_poly.type
_entity_poly.pdbx_seq_one_letter_code
_entity_poly.pdbx_strand_id
1 'polypeptide(L)'
;NTNLSLVANELAKVRDKGLSEEEFTALVAQKNLELQKLFATYARTDTDILTGQRMRSLQNQVVDIAPEQYQKLRQNFLNSLTVDMLNQNLRQQLSQEMALILLQPQGEPEFIMKAFKATWEDILVPTTAAAG
;
A
#
# COMPACT_ATOMS: atom_id res chain seq x y z
N ASN A 1 -13.81 -0.52 19.04
CA ASN A 1 -14.44 -0.89 17.76
C ASN A 1 -14.48 0.21 16.72
N THR A 2 -14.56 1.50 17.08
CA THR A 2 -14.69 2.61 16.10
C THR A 2 -13.54 2.70 15.09
N ASN A 3 -12.29 2.49 15.51
CA ASN A 3 -11.13 2.60 14.61
C ASN A 3 -11.05 1.47 13.59
N LEU A 4 -11.38 0.22 13.98
CA LEU A 4 -11.42 -0.91 13.04
C LEU A 4 -12.49 -0.68 11.98
N SER A 5 -13.71 -0.35 12.42
CA SER A 5 -14.82 -0.11 11.50
C SER A 5 -14.49 1.04 10.55
N LEU A 6 -13.81 2.10 11.01
CA LEU A 6 -13.35 3.19 10.15
C LEU A 6 -12.38 2.69 9.08
N VAL A 7 -11.33 1.96 9.48
CA VAL A 7 -10.33 1.42 8.52
C VAL A 7 -10.99 0.45 7.54
N ALA A 8 -11.82 -0.46 8.01
CA ALA A 8 -12.53 -1.42 7.16
C ALA A 8 -13.43 -0.72 6.14
N ASN A 9 -14.14 0.34 6.56
CA ASN A 9 -14.98 1.14 5.67
C ASN A 9 -14.17 1.90 4.62
N GLU A 10 -13.03 2.49 5.00
CA GLU A 10 -12.16 3.17 4.03
C GLU A 10 -11.56 2.18 3.02
N LEU A 11 -11.13 1.00 3.46
CA LEU A 11 -10.66 -0.05 2.56
C LEU A 11 -11.76 -0.56 1.63
N ALA A 12 -12.99 -0.72 2.12
CA ALA A 12 -14.13 -1.10 1.30
C ALA A 12 -14.45 -0.03 0.24
N LYS A 13 -14.42 1.26 0.62
CA LYS A 13 -14.58 2.38 -0.32
C LYS A 13 -13.51 2.36 -1.42
N VAL A 14 -12.23 2.19 -1.05
CA VAL A 14 -11.13 2.12 -2.02
C VAL A 14 -11.25 0.89 -2.92
N ARG A 15 -11.69 -0.25 -2.39
CA ARG A 15 -11.95 -1.46 -3.19
C ARG A 15 -13.06 -1.24 -4.24
N ASP A 16 -14.15 -0.58 -3.83
CA ASP A 16 -15.35 -0.46 -4.65
C ASP A 16 -15.30 0.71 -5.64
N LYS A 17 -14.73 1.84 -5.21
CA LYS A 17 -14.70 3.09 -5.98
C LYS A 17 -13.32 3.48 -6.48
N GLY A 18 -12.26 2.92 -5.90
CA GLY A 18 -10.89 3.34 -6.18
C GLY A 18 -10.59 4.76 -5.68
N LEU A 19 -9.49 5.31 -6.18
CA LEU A 19 -9.13 6.72 -6.02
C LEU A 19 -9.84 7.57 -7.08
N SER A 20 -10.17 8.80 -6.73
CA SER A 20 -10.61 9.82 -7.68
C SER A 20 -9.46 10.29 -8.57
N GLU A 21 -9.78 10.94 -9.69
CA GLU A 21 -8.78 11.55 -10.58
C GLU A 21 -7.93 12.61 -9.88
N GLU A 22 -8.53 13.39 -8.96
CA GLU A 22 -7.83 14.42 -8.21
C GLU A 22 -6.82 13.81 -7.24
N GLU A 23 -7.22 12.80 -6.46
CA GLU A 23 -6.34 12.07 -5.54
C GLU A 23 -5.22 11.36 -6.29
N PHE A 24 -5.54 10.74 -7.43
CA PHE A 24 -4.55 10.14 -8.31
C PHE A 24 -3.53 11.16 -8.82
N THR A 25 -3.99 12.30 -9.33
CA THR A 25 -3.13 13.36 -9.85
C THR A 25 -2.23 13.93 -8.76
N ALA A 26 -2.77 14.17 -7.56
CA ALA A 26 -2.00 14.62 -6.41
C ALA A 26 -0.93 13.59 -6.00
N LEU A 27 -1.28 12.30 -5.99
CA LEU A 27 -0.36 11.21 -5.69
C LEU A 27 0.76 11.11 -6.73
N VAL A 28 0.45 11.18 -8.02
CA VAL A 28 1.44 11.17 -9.11
C VAL A 28 2.34 12.40 -9.04
N ALA A 29 1.81 13.58 -8.76
CA ALA A 29 2.59 14.80 -8.57
C ALA A 29 3.57 14.66 -7.40
N GLN A 30 3.11 14.14 -6.26
CA GLN A 30 3.97 13.86 -5.11
C GLN A 30 5.09 12.87 -5.47
N LYS A 31 4.78 11.77 -6.16
CA LYS A 31 5.78 10.77 -6.56
C LYS A 31 6.78 11.30 -7.58
N ASN A 32 6.36 12.18 -8.48
CA ASN A 32 7.28 12.89 -9.38
C ASN A 32 8.21 13.82 -8.61
N LEU A 33 7.72 14.55 -7.62
CA LEU A 33 8.54 15.43 -6.78
C LEU A 33 9.55 14.62 -5.93
N GLU A 34 9.15 13.48 -5.38
CA GLU A 34 10.06 12.54 -4.72
C GLU A 34 11.14 12.04 -5.69
N LEU A 35 10.77 11.70 -6.93
CA LEU A 35 11.71 11.22 -7.96
C LEU A 35 12.72 12.29 -8.38
N GLN A 36 12.31 13.56 -8.48
CA GLN A 36 13.22 14.68 -8.77
C GLN A 36 14.27 14.87 -7.68
N LYS A 37 13.92 14.54 -6.42
CA LYS A 37 14.83 14.64 -5.28
C LYS A 37 15.76 13.42 -5.15
N LEU A 38 15.61 12.38 -5.98
CA LEU A 38 16.34 11.12 -5.87
C LEU A 38 17.85 11.31 -5.68
N PHE A 39 18.51 12.08 -6.55
CA PHE A 39 19.95 12.28 -6.47
C PHE A 39 20.38 13.14 -5.28
N ALA A 40 19.58 14.15 -4.92
CA ALA A 40 19.86 14.97 -3.73
C ALA A 40 19.74 14.15 -2.45
N THR A 41 18.79 13.20 -2.40
CA THR A 41 18.66 12.24 -1.30
C THR A 41 19.83 11.27 -1.31
N TYR A 42 20.17 10.68 -2.46
CA TYR A 42 21.28 9.73 -2.59
C TYR A 42 22.62 10.34 -2.18
N ALA A 43 22.93 11.55 -2.64
CA ALA A 43 24.17 12.27 -2.30
C ALA A 43 24.28 12.64 -0.80
N ARG A 44 23.16 12.68 -0.08
CA ARG A 44 23.09 12.96 1.36
C ARG A 44 22.85 11.71 2.20
N THR A 45 22.72 10.54 1.57
CA THR A 45 22.49 9.28 2.28
C THR A 45 23.82 8.77 2.79
N ASP A 46 23.88 8.49 4.09
CA ASP A 46 25.09 7.97 4.72
C ASP A 46 25.49 6.60 4.15
N THR A 47 26.80 6.35 4.13
CA THR A 47 27.38 5.14 3.52
C THR A 47 26.90 3.85 4.19
N ASP A 48 26.58 3.89 5.49
CA ASP A 48 26.04 2.76 6.24
C ASP A 48 24.63 2.38 5.78
N ILE A 49 23.78 3.37 5.48
CA ILE A 49 22.45 3.16 4.90
C ILE A 49 22.57 2.55 3.51
N LEU A 50 23.45 3.08 2.65
CA LEU A 50 23.68 2.55 1.29
C LEU A 50 24.22 1.11 1.34
N THR A 51 25.15 0.84 2.26
CA THR A 51 25.69 -0.50 2.48
C THR A 51 24.61 -1.45 2.98
N GLY A 52 23.77 -1.02 3.91
CA GLY A 52 22.63 -1.79 4.39
C GLY A 52 21.59 -2.08 3.31
N GLN A 53 21.32 -1.12 2.42
CA GLN A 53 20.44 -1.33 1.26
C GLN A 53 21.01 -2.39 0.33
N ARG A 54 22.31 -2.31 0.00
CA ARG A 54 22.99 -3.30 -0.82
C ARG A 54 22.96 -4.69 -0.20
N MET A 55 23.22 -4.80 1.11
CA MET A 55 23.15 -6.08 1.81
C MET A 55 21.74 -6.69 1.77
N ARG A 56 20.69 -5.88 1.97
CA ARG A 56 19.30 -6.35 1.84
C ARG A 56 18.96 -6.77 0.41
N SER A 57 19.46 -6.04 -0.59
CA SER A 57 19.30 -6.40 -2.00
C SER A 57 19.91 -7.77 -2.30
N LEU A 58 21.14 -8.02 -1.84
CA LEU A 58 21.81 -9.31 -2.01
C LEU A 58 21.12 -10.44 -1.23
N GLN A 59 20.70 -10.19 0.00
CA GLN A 59 20.03 -11.20 0.85
C GLN A 59 18.66 -11.60 0.32
N ASN A 60 17.87 -10.63 -0.13
CA ASN A 60 16.49 -10.86 -0.57
C ASN A 60 16.35 -11.01 -2.09
N GLN A 61 17.47 -11.05 -2.82
CA GLN A 61 17.50 -11.06 -4.29
C GLN A 61 16.68 -9.92 -4.92
N VAL A 62 16.58 -8.78 -4.23
CA VAL A 62 15.93 -7.57 -4.75
C VAL A 62 16.92 -6.90 -5.68
N VAL A 63 16.53 -6.64 -6.93
CA VAL A 63 17.42 -6.10 -7.96
C VAL A 63 17.99 -4.74 -7.53
N ASP A 64 19.33 -4.64 -7.47
CA ASP A 64 20.05 -3.38 -7.33
C ASP A 64 20.21 -2.74 -8.72
N ILE A 65 19.72 -1.51 -8.89
CA ILE A 65 19.76 -0.77 -10.16
C ILE A 65 20.36 0.60 -9.91
N ALA A 66 21.19 1.05 -10.86
CA ALA A 66 21.83 2.35 -10.78
C ALA A 66 20.78 3.48 -10.66
N PRO A 67 21.01 4.53 -9.85
CA PRO A 67 20.05 5.61 -9.64
C PRO A 67 19.54 6.27 -10.94
N GLU A 68 20.40 6.43 -11.95
CA GLU A 68 20.04 6.99 -13.26
C GLU A 68 19.09 6.06 -14.03
N GLN A 69 19.33 4.75 -13.96
CA GLN A 69 18.47 3.75 -14.59
C GLN A 69 17.13 3.67 -13.87
N TYR A 70 17.13 3.67 -12.54
CA TYR A 70 15.92 3.74 -11.73
C TYR A 70 15.10 4.99 -12.05
N GLN A 71 15.75 6.16 -12.16
CA GLN A 71 15.07 7.41 -12.48
C GLN A 71 14.30 7.31 -13.79
N LYS A 72 14.94 6.82 -14.85
CA LYS A 72 14.31 6.66 -16.17
C LYS A 72 13.15 5.68 -16.13
N LEU A 73 13.34 4.50 -15.54
CA LEU A 73 12.30 3.48 -15.42
C LEU A 73 11.11 3.99 -14.60
N ARG A 74 11.39 4.65 -13.47
CA ARG A 74 10.35 5.18 -12.59
C ARG A 74 9.59 6.33 -13.25
N GLN A 75 10.27 7.22 -13.98
CA GLN A 75 9.61 8.28 -14.72
C GLN A 75 8.69 7.72 -15.81
N ASN A 76 9.16 6.74 -16.57
CA ASN A 76 8.36 6.07 -17.60
C ASN A 76 7.14 5.38 -16.99
N PHE A 77 7.32 4.69 -15.86
CA PHE A 77 6.23 4.08 -15.11
C PHE A 77 5.17 5.12 -14.69
N LEU A 78 5.60 6.22 -14.05
CA LEU A 78 4.68 7.28 -13.60
C LEU A 78 3.94 7.93 -14.76
N ASN A 79 4.60 8.10 -15.92
CA ASN A 79 3.98 8.67 -17.12
C ASN A 79 2.97 7.73 -17.78
N SER A 80 3.17 6.41 -17.67
CA SER A 80 2.26 5.39 -18.23
C SER A 80 1.12 5.00 -17.29
N LEU A 81 1.20 5.38 -16.02
CA LEU A 81 0.21 4.99 -15.01
C LEU A 81 -1.08 5.77 -15.24
N THR A 82 -2.22 5.07 -15.25
CA THR A 82 -3.55 5.68 -15.28
C THR A 82 -4.31 5.38 -13.99
N VAL A 83 -5.30 6.21 -13.70
CA VAL A 83 -6.19 6.01 -12.54
C VAL A 83 -6.89 4.65 -12.60
N ASP A 84 -7.32 4.22 -13.80
CA ASP A 84 -7.97 2.92 -14.00
C ASP A 84 -7.05 1.74 -13.68
N MET A 85 -5.79 1.79 -14.14
CA MET A 85 -4.80 0.74 -13.85
C MET A 85 -4.55 0.63 -12.34
N LEU A 86 -4.41 1.77 -11.66
CA LEU A 86 -4.19 1.80 -10.22
C LEU A 86 -5.42 1.27 -9.46
N ASN A 87 -6.62 1.73 -9.82
CA ASN A 87 -7.86 1.31 -9.19
C ASN A 87 -8.15 -0.19 -9.41
N GLN A 88 -7.84 -0.72 -10.59
CA GLN A 88 -7.93 -2.15 -10.85
C GLN A 88 -6.96 -2.94 -9.96
N ASN A 89 -5.73 -2.47 -9.80
CA ASN A 89 -4.75 -3.13 -8.93
C ASN A 89 -5.17 -3.07 -7.46
N LEU A 90 -5.64 -1.92 -6.99
CA LEU A 90 -6.16 -1.74 -5.63
C LEU A 90 -7.33 -2.69 -5.36
N ARG A 91 -8.29 -2.76 -6.28
CA ARG A 91 -9.42 -3.70 -6.18
C ARG A 91 -8.94 -5.15 -6.09
N GLN A 92 -7.99 -5.55 -6.93
CA GLN A 92 -7.43 -6.91 -6.87
C GLN A 92 -6.74 -7.20 -5.54
N GLN A 93 -5.94 -6.28 -5.02
CA GLN A 93 -5.25 -6.45 -3.73
C GLN A 93 -6.24 -6.54 -2.57
N LEU A 94 -7.24 -5.65 -2.55
CA LEU A 94 -8.25 -5.58 -1.49
C LEU A 94 -9.34 -6.66 -1.59
N SER A 95 -9.39 -7.40 -2.70
CA SER A 95 -10.28 -8.57 -2.85
C SER A 95 -9.64 -9.86 -2.33
N GLN A 96 -8.36 -9.86 -1.95
CA GLN A 96 -7.70 -11.03 -1.39
C GLN A 96 -8.09 -11.21 0.08
N GLU A 97 -8.05 -12.46 0.56
CA GLU A 97 -8.30 -12.77 1.96
C GLU A 97 -7.21 -12.11 2.83
N MET A 98 -7.62 -11.21 3.73
CA MET A 98 -6.72 -10.49 4.61
C MET A 98 -6.55 -11.21 5.96
N ALA A 99 -5.31 -11.32 6.42
CA ALA A 99 -5.00 -11.88 7.74
C ALA A 99 -5.16 -10.82 8.83
N LEU A 100 -5.99 -11.12 9.85
CA LEU A 100 -6.18 -10.25 11.02
C LEU A 100 -5.25 -10.70 12.15
N ILE A 101 -4.33 -9.81 12.55
CA ILE A 101 -3.40 -10.02 13.66
C ILE A 101 -3.70 -8.96 14.72
N LEU A 102 -4.03 -9.40 15.94
CA LEU A 102 -4.28 -8.52 17.07
C LEU A 102 -3.13 -8.63 18.07
N LEU A 103 -2.48 -7.50 18.36
CA LEU A 103 -1.46 -7.38 19.39
C LEU A 103 -2.10 -6.68 20.60
N GLN A 104 -2.11 -7.34 21.76
CA GLN A 104 -2.62 -6.77 23.00
C GLN A 104 -1.48 -6.60 24.03
N PRO A 105 -1.44 -5.48 24.76
CA PRO A 105 -0.55 -5.31 25.90
C PRO A 105 -0.79 -6.38 26.97
N GLN A 106 0.27 -6.74 27.69
CA GLN A 106 0.16 -7.68 28.80
C GLN A 106 -0.68 -7.07 29.94
N GLY A 107 -1.71 -7.78 30.39
CA GLY A 107 -2.59 -7.35 31.49
C GLY A 107 -3.94 -6.75 31.10
N GLU A 108 -4.21 -6.56 29.80
CA GLU A 108 -5.55 -6.22 29.32
C GLU A 108 -6.44 -7.47 29.17
N PRO A 109 -7.78 -7.34 29.31
CA PRO A 109 -8.70 -8.43 29.04
C PRO A 109 -8.54 -8.95 27.61
N GLU A 110 -8.55 -10.27 27.44
CA GLU A 110 -8.48 -10.91 26.13
C GLU A 110 -9.61 -10.41 25.24
N PHE A 111 -9.24 -9.84 24.10
CA PHE A 111 -10.22 -9.34 23.14
C PHE A 111 -10.75 -10.50 22.31
N ILE A 112 -12.07 -10.51 22.06
CA ILE A 112 -12.70 -11.58 21.31
C ILE A 112 -12.37 -11.41 19.81
N MET A 113 -11.32 -12.09 19.35
CA MET A 113 -10.91 -12.11 17.93
C MET A 113 -12.06 -12.52 16.99
N LYS A 114 -12.99 -13.37 17.44
CA LYS A 114 -14.17 -13.75 16.65
C LYS A 114 -15.10 -12.56 16.38
N ALA A 115 -15.33 -11.69 17.36
CA ALA A 115 -16.15 -10.49 17.18
C ALA A 115 -15.43 -9.48 16.27
N PHE A 116 -14.11 -9.37 16.41
CA PHE A 116 -13.25 -8.53 15.55
C PHE A 116 -13.33 -8.97 14.08
N LYS A 117 -13.17 -10.28 13.84
CA LYS A 117 -13.28 -10.88 12.51
C LYS A 117 -14.68 -10.72 11.93
N ALA A 118 -15.74 -10.91 12.72
CA ALA A 118 -17.11 -10.73 12.26
C ALA A 118 -17.40 -9.28 11.80
N THR A 119 -16.95 -8.26 12.56
CA THR A 119 -17.10 -6.86 12.13
C THR A 119 -16.31 -6.54 10.86
N TRP A 120 -15.15 -7.18 10.68
CA TRP A 120 -14.35 -7.01 9.47
C TRP A 120 -15.01 -7.66 8.26
N GLU A 121 -15.47 -8.90 8.39
CA GLU A 121 -16.11 -9.66 7.32
C GLU A 121 -17.42 -9.00 6.88
N ASP A 122 -18.22 -8.48 7.81
CA ASP A 122 -19.46 -7.75 7.51
C ASP A 122 -19.24 -6.53 6.59
N ILE A 123 -18.09 -5.85 6.72
CA ILE A 123 -17.77 -4.64 5.96
C ILE A 123 -17.05 -4.99 4.64
N LEU A 124 -16.14 -5.97 4.66
CA LEU A 124 -15.20 -6.24 3.57
C LEU A 124 -15.51 -7.48 2.74
N VAL A 125 -16.38 -8.38 3.16
CA VAL A 125 -16.85 -9.44 2.27
C VAL A 125 -18.02 -8.86 1.48
N PRO A 126 -17.96 -8.80 0.13
CA PRO A 126 -19.15 -8.43 -0.62
C PRO A 126 -20.24 -9.42 -0.25
N THR A 127 -21.34 -8.92 0.34
CA THR A 127 -22.58 -9.69 0.38
C THR A 127 -22.80 -10.14 -1.04
N THR A 128 -22.79 -11.46 -1.25
CA THR A 128 -23.31 -12.05 -2.46
C THR A 128 -24.79 -11.66 -2.44
N ALA A 129 -25.10 -10.49 -2.99
CA ALA A 129 -26.44 -10.14 -3.37
C ALA A 129 -26.81 -11.24 -4.34
N ALA A 130 -27.61 -12.18 -3.84
CA ALA A 130 -28.09 -13.32 -4.58
C ALA A 130 -28.52 -12.84 -5.96
N ALA A 131 -27.83 -13.32 -6.99
CA ALA A 131 -28.38 -13.34 -8.33
C ALA A 131 -29.64 -14.22 -8.24
N GLY A 132 -30.79 -13.57 -8.12
CA GLY A 132 -32.12 -14.12 -8.22
C GLY A 132 -32.84 -13.46 -9.38
#